data_AF-A0A835QAJ8-F1
#
_entry.id   AF-A0A835QAJ8-F1
#
_cell.length_a   1.000
_cell.length_b   1.000
_cell.length_c   1.000
_cell.angle_alpha   90.00
_cell.angle_beta   90.00
_cell.angle_gamma   90.00
#
_symmetry.space_group_name_H-M   'P 1'
#
loop_
_entity.id
_entity.type
_entity.pdbx_description
1 polymer ?
#
loop_
_entity_poly.entity_id
_entity_poly.type
_entity_poly.pdbx_seq_one_letter_code
_entity_poly.pdbx_strand_id
1 'polypeptide(L)'
;MAPHQAFSIGGYGSVRGYGEGAVGSGRSCLILNSEITVPLSKHLEGALFLDCGTDLGSAHHVPGYPAIRQGKPGNGIGIGYGLRFNSHLGQFRVDYAVNSFQRKTVYFGINSITS
;
A
#
# COMPACT_ATOMS: atom_id res chain seq x y z
N MET A 1 -16.07 18.52 -8.52
CA MET A 1 -15.58 17.34 -7.78
C MET A 1 -15.45 17.74 -6.33
N ALA A 2 -16.05 16.99 -5.40
CA ALA A 2 -15.91 17.25 -3.97
C ALA A 2 -14.60 16.64 -3.44
N PRO A 3 -14.00 17.18 -2.35
CA PRO A 3 -12.71 16.70 -1.82
C PRO A 3 -12.68 15.20 -1.47
N HIS A 4 -13.82 14.63 -1.04
CA HIS A 4 -13.94 13.20 -0.73
C HIS A 4 -13.92 12.30 -1.97
N GLN A 5 -14.10 12.87 -3.17
CA GLN A 5 -14.04 12.14 -4.44
C GLN A 5 -12.60 12.09 -4.99
N ALA A 6 -11.63 12.68 -4.28
CA ALA A 6 -10.22 12.60 -4.67
C ALA A 6 -9.67 11.21 -4.38
N PHE A 7 -8.91 10.66 -5.32
CA PHE A 7 -8.16 9.43 -5.12
C PHE A 7 -7.10 9.66 -4.05
N SER A 8 -7.11 8.81 -3.03
CA SER A 8 -6.09 8.80 -1.97
C SER A 8 -5.06 7.72 -2.27
N ILE A 9 -3.79 8.07 -2.25
CA ILE A 9 -2.67 7.19 -2.58
C ILE A 9 -1.79 7.00 -1.35
N GLY A 10 -1.36 5.77 -1.09
CA GLY A 10 -0.64 5.36 0.11
C GLY A 10 -1.54 4.51 1.01
N GLY A 11 -0.95 3.51 1.66
CA GLY A 11 -1.69 2.53 2.46
C GLY A 11 -1.51 1.10 1.97
N TYR A 12 -2.15 0.14 2.65
CA TYR A 12 -1.99 -1.29 2.31
C TYR A 12 -2.55 -1.62 0.92
N GLY A 13 -3.64 -0.95 0.52
CA GLY A 13 -4.32 -1.17 -0.76
C GLY A 13 -3.75 -0.37 -1.95
N SER A 14 -2.62 0.33 -1.79
CA SER A 14 -2.03 1.12 -2.87
C SER A 14 -0.51 1.11 -2.86
N VAL A 15 0.13 1.81 -1.93
CA VAL A 15 1.59 1.86 -1.78
C VAL A 15 1.93 1.48 -0.34
N ARG A 16 2.28 0.20 -0.15
CA ARG A 16 2.63 -0.33 1.17
C ARG A 16 3.84 0.41 1.74
N GLY A 17 3.88 0.58 3.06
CA GLY A 17 4.92 1.36 3.75
C GLY A 17 4.55 2.84 3.93
N TYR A 18 3.52 3.32 3.24
CA TYR A 18 2.90 4.62 3.52
C TYR A 18 1.63 4.45 4.35
N GLY A 19 1.30 5.48 5.13
CA GLY A 19 -0.03 5.58 5.73
C GLY A 19 -1.10 5.80 4.67
N GLU A 20 -2.35 5.52 5.02
CA GLU A 20 -3.50 5.75 4.13
C GLU A 20 -3.52 7.19 3.60
N GLY A 21 -3.48 7.32 2.27
CA GLY A 21 -3.46 8.62 1.60
C GLY A 21 -2.19 9.45 1.80
N ALA A 22 -1.11 8.91 2.39
CA ALA A 22 0.09 9.70 2.71
C ALA A 22 0.99 10.01 1.50
N VAL A 23 0.80 9.33 0.36
CA VAL A 23 1.58 9.58 -0.87
C VAL A 23 0.99 10.75 -1.65
N GLY A 24 -0.33 10.80 -1.81
CA GLY A 24 -0.98 11.82 -2.64
C GLY A 24 -2.50 11.85 -2.48
N SER A 25 -3.11 12.94 -2.92
CA SER A 25 -4.56 13.07 -3.05
C SER A 25 -4.91 13.93 -4.25
N GLY A 26 -5.49 13.33 -5.29
CA GLY A 26 -5.66 13.95 -6.60
C GLY A 26 -6.95 13.55 -7.33
N ARG A 27 -7.24 14.23 -8.44
CA ARG A 27 -8.35 13.88 -9.35
C ARG A 27 -8.04 12.65 -10.22
N SER A 28 -6.77 12.38 -10.44
CA SER A 28 -6.27 11.24 -11.19
C SER A 28 -5.15 10.59 -10.40
N CYS A 29 -5.01 9.27 -10.52
CA CYS A 29 -3.94 8.53 -9.89
C CYS A 29 -3.45 7.43 -10.82
N LEU A 30 -2.17 7.09 -10.68
CA LEU A 30 -1.57 5.92 -11.27
C LEU A 30 -0.93 5.10 -10.15
N ILE A 31 -1.32 3.84 -10.02
CA ILE A 31 -0.78 2.89 -9.04
C ILE A 31 -0.29 1.67 -9.81
N LEU A 32 0.94 1.26 -9.53
CA LEU A 32 1.57 0.06 -10.06
C LEU A 32 1.95 -0.83 -8.88
N ASN A 33 1.53 -2.08 -8.88
CA ASN A 33 1.91 -3.07 -7.86
C ASN A 33 2.51 -4.26 -8.57
N SER A 34 3.70 -4.66 -8.16
CA SER A 34 4.39 -5.86 -8.61
C SER A 34 4.63 -6.74 -7.40
N GLU A 35 4.12 -7.97 -7.43
CA GLU A 35 4.30 -8.93 -6.36
C GLU A 35 4.75 -10.27 -6.94
N ILE A 36 5.78 -10.83 -6.32
CA ILE A 36 6.34 -12.14 -6.65
C ILE A 36 6.19 -13.02 -5.41
N THR A 37 5.45 -14.10 -5.53
CA THR A 37 5.25 -15.07 -4.44
C THR A 37 6.05 -16.34 -4.74
N VAL A 38 6.79 -16.82 -3.74
CA VAL A 38 7.62 -18.02 -3.82
C VAL A 38 7.14 -19.01 -2.75
N PRO A 39 6.76 -20.24 -3.12
CA PRO A 39 6.45 -21.27 -2.14
C PRO A 39 7.73 -21.72 -1.44
N LEU A 40 7.83 -21.47 -0.13
CA LEU A 40 8.99 -21.88 0.68
C LEU A 40 8.78 -23.28 1.28
N SER A 41 7.54 -23.65 1.60
CA SER A 41 7.16 -24.95 2.16
C SER A 41 5.66 -25.21 1.92
N LYS A 42 5.17 -26.43 2.25
CA LYS A 42 3.75 -26.83 2.07
C LYS A 42 2.74 -25.87 2.72
N HIS A 43 3.14 -25.18 3.78
CA HIS A 43 2.29 -24.27 4.56
C HIS A 43 2.82 -22.83 4.60
N LEU A 44 3.95 -22.54 3.95
CA LEU A 44 4.61 -21.23 4.03
C LEU A 44 4.97 -20.72 2.64
N GLU A 45 4.51 -19.51 2.34
CA GLU A 45 4.85 -18.77 1.13
C GLU A 45 5.56 -17.47 1.53
N GLY A 46 6.64 -17.15 0.80
CA GLY A 46 7.25 -15.83 0.85
C GLY A 46 6.69 -14.97 -0.27
N ALA A 47 6.53 -13.67 -0.03
CA ALA A 47 6.17 -12.70 -1.04
C ALA A 47 7.22 -11.58 -1.06
N LEU A 48 7.59 -11.11 -2.23
CA LEU A 48 8.35 -9.87 -2.43
C LEU A 48 7.46 -8.93 -3.21
N PHE A 49 7.39 -7.67 -2.80
CA PHE A 49 6.56 -6.69 -3.47
C PHE A 49 7.25 -5.35 -3.67
N LEU A 50 6.85 -4.69 -4.76
CA LEU A 50 7.24 -3.35 -5.15
C LEU A 50 5.97 -2.62 -5.59
N ASP A 51 5.62 -1.57 -4.87
CA ASP A 51 4.48 -0.72 -5.14
C ASP A 51 4.95 0.70 -5.47
N CYS A 52 4.36 1.29 -6.50
CA CYS A 52 4.62 2.68 -6.90
C CYS A 52 3.29 3.39 -7.08
N GLY A 53 3.19 4.64 -6.64
CA GLY A 53 1.97 5.45 -6.80
C GLY A 53 2.29 6.90 -7.10
N THR A 54 1.43 7.55 -7.90
CA THR A 54 1.50 8.98 -8.19
C THR A 54 0.12 9.59 -8.46
N ASP A 55 -0.08 10.82 -8.04
CA ASP A 55 -1.32 11.59 -8.29
C ASP A 55 -1.32 12.32 -9.64
N LEU A 56 -0.32 12.05 -10.50
CA LEU A 56 -0.14 12.65 -11.83
C LEU A 56 -0.15 14.19 -11.80
N GLY A 57 0.22 14.79 -10.66
CA GLY A 57 0.17 16.23 -10.45
C GLY A 57 -1.26 16.79 -10.33
N SER A 58 -2.29 15.94 -10.27
CA SER A 58 -3.69 16.37 -10.24
C SER A 58 -4.17 16.87 -8.86
N ALA A 59 -3.29 16.90 -7.85
CA ALA A 59 -3.58 17.38 -6.51
C ALA A 59 -4.12 18.81 -6.45
N HIS A 60 -3.64 19.70 -7.33
CA HIS A 60 -4.11 21.08 -7.38
C HIS A 60 -5.52 21.25 -7.95
N HIS A 61 -6.06 20.21 -8.59
CA HIS A 61 -7.44 20.21 -9.07
C HIS A 61 -8.45 19.77 -8.00
N VAL A 62 -7.98 19.38 -6.81
CA VAL A 62 -8.84 19.00 -5.69
C VAL A 62 -9.16 20.26 -4.86
N PRO A 63 -10.45 20.61 -4.67
CA PRO A 63 -10.82 21.77 -3.88
C PRO A 63 -10.24 21.68 -2.46
N GLY A 64 -9.65 22.78 -1.99
CA GLY A 64 -9.02 22.84 -0.68
C GLY A 64 -7.56 22.35 -0.65
N TYR A 65 -6.99 21.87 -1.76
CA TYR A 65 -5.58 21.50 -1.86
C TYR A 65 -5.06 20.58 -0.73
N PRO A 66 -5.77 19.49 -0.38
CA PRO A 66 -5.46 18.68 0.79
C PRO A 66 -4.06 18.07 0.74
N ALA A 67 -3.63 17.58 -0.43
CA ALA A 67 -2.29 17.02 -0.60
C ALA A 67 -1.18 18.06 -0.40
N ILE A 68 -1.36 19.28 -0.96
CA ILE A 68 -0.38 20.37 -0.85
C ILE A 68 -0.31 20.88 0.59
N ARG A 69 -1.46 21.08 1.26
CA ARG A 69 -1.49 21.53 2.67
C ARG A 69 -0.87 20.52 3.63
N GLN A 70 -0.99 19.23 3.32
CA GLN A 70 -0.42 18.14 4.13
C GLN A 70 1.03 17.83 3.74
N GLY A 71 1.63 18.56 2.80
CA GLY A 71 3.00 18.33 2.36
C GLY A 71 3.23 16.94 1.78
N LYS A 72 2.21 16.37 1.12
CA LYS A 72 2.32 15.04 0.52
C LYS A 72 3.30 15.09 -0.65
N PRO A 73 4.09 14.04 -0.86
CA PRO A 73 5.10 14.01 -1.92
C PRO A 73 4.51 14.01 -3.33
N GLY A 74 3.25 13.58 -3.51
CA GLY A 74 2.59 13.47 -4.81
C GLY A 74 2.91 12.16 -5.55
N ASN A 75 4.08 11.59 -5.28
CA ASN A 75 4.49 10.26 -5.71
C ASN A 75 5.22 9.49 -4.58
N GLY A 76 5.29 8.17 -4.69
CA GLY A 76 5.91 7.34 -3.66
C GLY A 76 6.13 5.91 -4.11
N ILE A 77 7.15 5.28 -3.53
CA ILE A 77 7.51 3.89 -3.77
C ILE A 77 7.61 3.16 -2.43
N GLY A 78 6.96 2.00 -2.38
CA GLY A 78 7.01 1.05 -1.28
C GLY A 78 7.65 -0.24 -1.75
N ILE A 79 8.64 -0.75 -1.02
CA ILE A 79 9.21 -2.06 -1.26
C ILE A 79 9.12 -2.88 0.01
N GLY A 80 8.89 -4.18 -0.13
CA GLY A 80 8.83 -5.03 1.02
C GLY A 80 8.79 -6.50 0.71
N TYR A 81 8.68 -7.27 1.78
CA TYR A 81 8.55 -8.70 1.72
C TYR A 81 7.54 -9.16 2.75
N GLY A 82 6.89 -10.28 2.48
CA GLY A 82 5.88 -10.84 3.33
C GLY A 82 6.04 -12.34 3.49
N LEU A 83 5.44 -12.86 4.56
CA LEU A 83 5.30 -14.28 4.83
C LEU A 83 3.81 -14.58 4.99
N ARG A 84 3.38 -15.63 4.29
CA ARG A 84 2.00 -16.14 4.33
C ARG A 84 2.06 -17.56 4.83
N PHE A 85 1.48 -17.79 6.00
CA PHE A 85 1.37 -19.09 6.61
C PHE A 85 -0.06 -19.59 6.47
N ASN A 86 -0.24 -20.65 5.69
CA ASN A 86 -1.53 -21.31 5.48
C ASN A 86 -1.60 -22.53 6.38
N SER A 87 -2.49 -22.51 7.37
CA SER A 87 -2.82 -23.64 8.22
C SER A 87 -4.24 -24.12 7.93
N HIS A 88 -4.56 -25.36 8.31
CA HIS A 88 -5.91 -25.91 8.24
C HIS A 88 -6.95 -25.07 9.02
N LEU A 89 -6.50 -24.30 10.02
CA LEU A 89 -7.35 -23.46 10.87
C LEU A 89 -7.49 -22.01 10.36
N GLY A 90 -6.69 -21.59 9.39
CA GLY A 90 -6.66 -20.21 8.93
C GLY A 90 -5.36 -19.79 8.26
N GLN A 91 -5.40 -18.63 7.62
CA GLN A 91 -4.27 -17.99 6.98
C GLN A 91 -3.75 -16.83 7.83
N PHE A 92 -2.46 -16.86 8.14
CA PHE A 92 -1.73 -15.79 8.77
C PHE A 92 -0.84 -15.09 7.73
N ARG A 93 -0.88 -13.76 7.68
CA ARG A 93 -0.05 -12.97 6.78
C ARG A 93 0.70 -11.91 7.56
N VAL A 94 1.98 -11.74 7.26
CA VAL A 94 2.80 -10.64 7.76
C VAL A 94 3.56 -10.03 6.60
N ASP A 95 3.33 -8.76 6.31
CA ASP A 95 4.03 -8.02 5.27
C ASP A 95 4.86 -6.90 5.92
N TYR A 96 6.16 -6.89 5.65
CA TYR A 96 7.08 -5.85 6.07
C TYR A 96 7.38 -4.93 4.89
N ALA A 97 7.00 -3.66 5.00
CA ALA A 97 7.18 -2.66 3.96
C ALA A 97 8.07 -1.51 4.42
N VAL A 98 8.86 -0.98 3.50
CA VAL A 98 9.70 0.21 3.68
C VAL A 98 9.42 1.19 2.57
N ASN A 99 9.24 2.45 2.93
CA ASN A 99 9.01 3.52 1.96
C ASN A 99 10.28 4.31 1.63
N SER A 100 10.20 5.21 0.65
CA SER A 100 11.30 6.10 0.25
C SER A 100 11.80 7.03 1.36
N PHE A 101 11.02 7.22 2.42
CA PHE A 101 11.38 8.02 3.61
C PHE A 101 11.96 7.17 4.75
N GLN A 102 12.39 5.93 4.47
CA GLN A 102 12.91 4.97 5.44
C GLN A 102 11.95 4.62 6.58
N ARG A 103 10.66 4.95 6.46
CA ARG A 103 9.65 4.49 7.42
C ARG A 103 9.32 3.04 7.12
N LYS A 104 9.24 2.28 8.20
CA LYS A 104 8.98 0.84 8.20
C LYS A 104 7.58 0.62 8.72
N THR A 105 6.79 -0.16 8.00
CA THR A 105 5.43 -0.52 8.39
C THR A 105 5.29 -2.02 8.33
N VAL A 106 4.72 -2.59 9.38
CA VAL A 106 4.40 -4.01 9.44
C VAL A 106 2.89 -4.15 9.34
N TYR A 107 2.43 -4.92 8.37
CA TYR A 107 1.05 -5.29 8.21
C TYR A 107 0.89 -6.74 8.66
N PHE A 108 -0.15 -7.02 9.42
CA PHE A 108 -0.50 -8.38 9.82
C PHE A 108 -1.98 -8.62 9.52
N GLY A 109 -2.29 -9.82 9.07
CA GLY A 109 -3.64 -10.24 8.72
C GLY A 109 -3.89 -11.66 9.22
N ILE A 110 -5.07 -11.89 9.79
CA ILE A 110 -5.52 -13.19 10.25
C ILE A 110 -6.87 -13.45 9.59
N ASN A 111 -6.93 -14.48 8.75
CA ASN A 111 -8.17 -14.95 8.16
C ASN A 111 -8.48 -16.32 8.74
N SER A 112 -9.53 -16.41 9.56
CA SER A 112 -10.08 -17.68 10.02
C SER A 112 -10.92 -18.29 8.89
N ILE A 113 -10.74 -19.59 8.62
CA ILE A 113 -11.69 -20.32 7.78
C ILE A 113 -12.89 -20.63 8.67
N THR A 114 -13.93 -19.79 8.61
CA THR A 114 -15.23 -20.13 9.18
C THR A 114 -15.86 -21.18 8.26
N SER A 115 -15.88 -22.43 8.73
CA SER A 115 -16.63 -23.53 8.09
C SER A 115 -18.14 -23.35 8.25
#